data_AF-A0A3D2AB62-F1
#
_entry.id   AF-A0A3D2AB62-F1
#
_cell.length_a   1.000
_cell.length_b   1.000
_cell.length_c   1.000
_cell.angle_alpha   90.00
_cell.angle_beta   90.00
_cell.angle_gamma   90.00
#
_symmetry.space_group_name_H-M   'P 1'
#
loop_
_entity.id
_entity.type
_entity.pdbx_description
1 polymer ?
#
loop_
_entity_poly.entity_id
_entity_poly.type
_entity_poly.pdbx_seq_one_letter_code
_entity_poly.pdbx_strand_id
1 'polypeptide(L)'
;NLPRTCLGNCSDEINLLTGVNDNLTVCFDTNHLFKQTHTEFVAGLKKQIGTVHISDYDFEKERHWMPKVGKVDWQEIIGLLNGAGYVGPWLYEVSFLQKTADAEKHLVLSDFAENYRELKLK
;
A
#
# COMPACT_ATOMS: atom_id res chain seq x y z
N ASN A 1 4.84 0.02 -6.86
CA ASN A 1 5.24 1.42 -7.17
C ASN A 1 6.43 1.77 -6.30
N LEU A 2 7.27 2.72 -6.72
CA LEU A 2 8.40 3.24 -5.94
C LEU A 2 8.19 4.71 -5.57
N PRO A 3 8.87 5.25 -4.55
CA PRO A 3 8.57 6.58 -4.05
C PRO A 3 9.21 7.71 -4.88
N ARG A 4 8.58 8.89 -4.80
CA ARG A 4 9.17 10.20 -5.16
C ARG A 4 9.74 10.27 -6.57
N THR A 5 11.07 10.22 -6.70
CA THR A 5 11.82 10.40 -7.94
C THR A 5 12.29 9.08 -8.53
N CYS A 6 12.03 7.95 -7.85
CA CYS A 6 12.34 6.62 -8.37
C CYS A 6 11.47 6.31 -9.59
N LEU A 7 12.02 5.57 -10.55
CA LEU A 7 11.28 5.10 -11.72
C LEU A 7 10.12 4.16 -11.29
N GLY A 8 8.94 4.32 -11.87
CA GLY A 8 7.74 3.57 -11.47
C GLY A 8 7.02 4.17 -10.27
N ASN A 9 7.10 5.50 -10.10
CA ASN A 9 6.45 6.24 -9.01
C ASN A 9 4.99 6.66 -9.30
N CYS A 10 4.50 6.37 -10.50
CA CYS A 10 3.12 6.61 -10.91
C CYS A 10 2.62 5.48 -11.82
N SER A 11 1.31 5.39 -12.01
CA SER A 11 0.67 4.36 -12.83
C SER A 11 1.13 4.39 -14.28
N ASP A 12 1.39 5.57 -14.84
CA ASP A 12 1.79 5.73 -16.24
C ASP A 12 3.17 5.12 -16.50
N GLU A 13 4.14 5.39 -15.63
CA GLU A 13 5.48 4.80 -15.72
C GLU A 13 5.42 3.28 -15.48
N ILE A 14 4.62 2.82 -14.51
CA ILE A 14 4.43 1.39 -14.27
C ILE A 14 3.83 0.70 -15.50
N ASN A 15 2.80 1.27 -16.12
CA ASN A 15 2.20 0.74 -17.33
C ASN A 15 3.18 0.71 -18.50
N LEU A 16 4.04 1.71 -18.65
CA LEU A 16 5.09 1.72 -19.67
C LEU A 16 6.09 0.58 -19.45
N LEU A 17 6.59 0.42 -18.22
CA LEU A 17 7.58 -0.60 -17.87
C LEU A 17 7.06 -2.02 -18.05
N THR A 18 5.80 -2.24 -17.68
CA THR A 18 5.17 -3.57 -17.70
C THR A 18 4.42 -3.84 -19.01
N GLY A 19 4.25 -2.83 -19.86
CA GLY A 19 3.52 -2.91 -21.13
C GLY A 19 4.13 -3.88 -22.14
N VAL A 20 5.39 -4.26 -21.95
CA VAL A 20 6.12 -5.20 -22.82
C VAL A 20 5.62 -6.64 -22.74
N ASN A 21 4.93 -7.03 -21.66
CA ASN A 21 4.40 -8.38 -21.48
C ASN A 21 3.17 -8.38 -20.56
N ASP A 22 2.08 -9.00 -20.98
CA ASP A 22 0.83 -9.04 -20.22
C ASP A 22 0.83 -10.00 -19.03
N ASN A 23 1.83 -10.88 -18.94
CA ASN A 23 2.04 -11.74 -17.76
C ASN A 23 2.69 -11.00 -16.59
N LEU A 24 3.14 -9.76 -16.78
CA LEU A 24 3.73 -8.97 -15.71
C LEU A 24 2.64 -8.34 -14.84
N THR A 25 2.79 -8.51 -13.54
CA THR A 25 1.91 -7.94 -12.51
C THR A 25 2.63 -6.86 -11.71
N VAL A 26 1.87 -6.06 -10.97
CA VAL A 26 2.39 -4.94 -10.18
C VAL A 26 2.30 -5.25 -8.69
N CYS A 27 3.35 -4.90 -7.94
CA CYS A 27 3.26 -4.73 -6.50
C CYS A 27 2.67 -3.34 -6.20
N PHE A 28 1.49 -3.31 -5.58
CA PHE A 28 0.89 -2.07 -5.09
C PHE A 28 1.31 -1.84 -3.64
N ASP A 29 2.13 -0.81 -3.44
CA ASP A 29 2.59 -0.39 -2.12
C ASP A 29 1.80 0.83 -1.67
N THR A 30 1.13 0.72 -0.52
CA THR A 30 0.27 1.77 0.01
C THR A 30 1.03 2.96 0.59
N ASN A 31 2.35 2.88 0.78
CA ASN A 31 3.18 3.93 1.40
C ASN A 31 3.86 4.86 0.38
N HIS A 32 4.11 4.36 -0.84
CA HIS A 32 5.04 5.02 -1.77
C HIS A 32 4.41 6.10 -2.68
N LEU A 33 3.11 6.38 -2.57
CA LEU A 33 2.41 7.29 -3.48
C LEU A 33 2.45 8.75 -3.00
N PHE A 34 3.14 9.60 -3.76
CA PHE A 34 3.26 11.05 -3.51
C PHE A 34 2.89 11.94 -4.71
N LYS A 35 2.65 11.33 -5.89
CA LYS A 35 2.25 12.04 -7.12
C LYS A 35 0.81 11.78 -7.53
N GLN A 36 0.23 10.71 -7.00
CA GLN A 36 -1.13 10.26 -7.27
C GLN A 36 -1.74 9.81 -5.94
N THR A 37 -3.05 9.92 -5.83
CA THR A 37 -3.83 9.21 -4.81
C THR A 37 -3.82 7.71 -5.07
N HIS A 38 -4.18 6.90 -4.07
CA HIS A 38 -4.35 5.46 -4.25
C HIS A 38 -5.41 5.15 -5.31
N THR A 39 -6.53 5.88 -5.30
CA THR A 39 -7.58 5.75 -6.30
C THR A 39 -7.08 6.04 -7.71
N GLU A 40 -6.39 7.16 -7.93
CA GLU A 40 -5.83 7.48 -9.26
C GLU A 40 -4.81 6.44 -9.72
N PHE A 41 -3.94 5.98 -8.82
CA PHE A 41 -2.94 4.97 -9.14
C PHE A 41 -3.61 3.65 -9.56
N VAL A 42 -4.51 3.12 -8.74
CA VAL A 42 -5.19 1.84 -9.02
C VAL A 42 -6.09 1.94 -10.26
N ALA A 43 -6.84 3.03 -10.44
CA ALA A 43 -7.66 3.24 -11.63
C ALA A 43 -6.82 3.40 -12.90
N GLY A 44 -5.63 3.98 -12.78
CA GLY A 44 -4.68 4.15 -13.88
C GLY A 44 -3.94 2.87 -14.26
N LEU A 45 -3.85 1.87 -13.37
CA LEU A 45 -3.18 0.61 -13.66
C LEU A 45 -3.96 -0.19 -14.71
N LYS A 46 -3.32 -0.46 -15.84
CA LYS A 46 -3.83 -1.39 -16.88
C LYS A 46 -3.34 -2.82 -16.66
N LYS A 47 -2.80 -3.09 -15.48
CA LYS A 47 -2.16 -4.35 -15.10
C LYS A 47 -2.77 -4.88 -13.82
N GLN A 48 -2.69 -6.19 -13.65
CA GLN A 48 -3.16 -6.84 -12.43
C GLN A 48 -2.23 -6.49 -11.26
N ILE A 49 -2.84 -6.24 -10.10
CA ILE A 49 -2.14 -6.19 -8.82
C ILE A 49 -1.82 -7.64 -8.43
N GLY A 50 -0.56 -8.03 -8.50
CA GLY A 50 -0.12 -9.39 -8.18
C GLY A 50 0.18 -9.59 -6.70
N THR A 51 0.60 -8.52 -6.02
CA THR A 51 0.85 -8.49 -4.58
C THR A 51 0.65 -7.06 -4.06
N VAL A 52 0.52 -6.94 -2.75
CA VAL A 52 0.48 -5.65 -2.04
C VAL A 52 1.58 -5.57 -1.02
N HIS A 53 2.01 -4.36 -0.68
CA HIS A 53 2.70 -4.05 0.57
C HIS A 53 1.81 -3.11 1.37
N ILE A 54 1.51 -3.51 2.59
CA ILE A 54 0.56 -2.83 3.47
C ILE A 54 1.32 -2.11 4.57
N SER A 55 1.20 -0.78 4.55
CA SER A 55 1.60 0.09 5.64
C SER A 55 0.98 1.48 5.50
N ASP A 56 1.00 2.25 6.58
CA ASP A 56 0.41 3.59 6.66
C ASP A 56 1.48 4.69 6.66
N TYR A 57 1.06 5.91 6.34
CA TYR A 57 1.90 7.08 6.27
C TYR A 57 1.08 8.37 6.37
N ASP A 58 1.79 9.50 6.43
CA ASP A 58 1.21 10.82 6.66
C ASP A 58 1.03 11.66 5.38
N PHE A 59 1.31 11.07 4.21
CA PHE A 59 1.39 11.70 2.89
C PHE A 59 2.54 12.71 2.70
N GLU A 60 3.39 12.92 3.71
CA GLU A 60 4.56 13.79 3.62
C GLU A 60 5.84 12.97 3.46
N LYS A 61 5.93 11.88 4.23
CA LYS A 61 7.05 10.96 4.22
C LYS A 61 6.58 9.52 4.22
N GLU A 62 7.48 8.67 3.74
CA GLU A 62 7.30 7.24 3.92
C GLU A 62 7.52 6.93 5.40
N ARG A 63 6.59 6.18 5.98
CA ARG A 63 6.58 5.91 7.42
C ARG A 63 6.59 4.44 7.75
N HIS A 64 6.02 3.61 6.88
CA HIS A 64 5.84 2.18 7.10
C HIS A 64 5.19 1.88 8.46
N TRP A 65 4.18 2.68 8.86
CA TRP A 65 3.46 2.50 10.11
C TRP A 65 2.40 1.42 9.99
N MET A 66 1.91 0.91 11.12
CA MET A 66 0.73 0.05 11.14
C MET A 66 -0.48 0.81 10.56
N PRO A 67 -1.35 0.18 9.76
CA PRO A 67 -2.61 0.76 9.32
C PRO A 67 -3.40 1.41 10.47
N LYS A 68 -4.00 2.56 10.18
CA LYS A 68 -4.75 3.46 11.08
C LYS A 68 -3.89 4.34 12.00
N VAL A 69 -2.57 4.23 11.92
CA VAL A 69 -1.66 5.15 12.64
C VAL A 69 -1.38 6.40 11.80
N GLY A 70 -1.36 6.24 10.48
CA GLY A 70 -1.19 7.35 9.54
C GLY A 70 -2.53 7.92 9.10
N LYS A 71 -2.59 8.35 7.84
CA LYS A 71 -3.72 9.07 7.26
C LYS A 71 -4.36 8.34 6.08
N VAL A 72 -3.89 7.15 5.73
CA VAL A 72 -4.46 6.37 4.62
C VAL A 72 -5.91 6.00 4.92
N ASP A 73 -6.80 6.21 3.94
CA ASP A 73 -8.17 5.71 3.99
C ASP A 73 -8.17 4.20 3.69
N TRP A 74 -8.16 3.40 4.74
CA TRP A 74 -8.11 1.95 4.60
C TRP A 74 -9.40 1.33 4.06
N GLN A 75 -10.56 2.00 4.20
CA GLN A 75 -11.78 1.52 3.57
C GLN A 75 -11.71 1.73 2.05
N GLU A 76 -11.16 2.86 1.61
CA GLU A 76 -10.87 3.10 0.20
C GLU A 76 -9.89 2.05 -0.35
N ILE A 77 -8.76 1.79 0.32
CA ILE A 77 -7.78 0.78 -0.10
C ILE A 77 -8.44 -0.61 -0.27
N ILE A 78 -9.26 -1.03 0.70
CA ILE A 78 -9.95 -2.33 0.62
C ILE A 78 -10.93 -2.34 -0.54
N GLY A 79 -11.69 -1.26 -0.75
CA GLY A 79 -12.59 -1.09 -1.88
C GLY A 79 -11.87 -1.18 -3.23
N LEU A 80 -10.73 -0.50 -3.36
CA LEU A 80 -9.87 -0.54 -4.55
C LEU A 80 -9.34 -1.95 -4.83
N LEU A 81 -8.82 -2.64 -3.81
CA LEU A 81 -8.31 -4.00 -3.95
C LEU A 81 -9.42 -5.00 -4.34
N ASN A 82 -10.58 -4.89 -3.70
CA ASN A 82 -11.75 -5.73 -4.03
C ASN A 82 -12.24 -5.44 -5.46
N GLY A 83 -12.33 -4.16 -5.86
CA GLY A 83 -12.72 -3.74 -7.20
C GLY A 83 -11.73 -4.17 -8.28
N ALA A 84 -10.44 -4.24 -7.95
CA ALA A 84 -9.39 -4.79 -8.80
C ALA A 84 -9.35 -6.34 -8.82
N GLY A 85 -10.20 -7.03 -8.05
CA GLY A 85 -10.24 -8.48 -7.97
C GLY A 85 -9.02 -9.10 -7.28
N TYR A 86 -8.32 -8.36 -6.42
CA TYR A 86 -7.14 -8.87 -5.71
C TYR A 86 -7.52 -9.92 -4.67
N VAL A 87 -6.99 -11.13 -4.83
CA VAL A 87 -7.19 -12.28 -3.93
C VAL A 87 -5.89 -12.78 -3.29
N GLY A 88 -4.80 -12.03 -3.46
CA GLY A 88 -3.49 -12.37 -2.92
C GLY A 88 -3.36 -12.11 -1.41
N PRO A 89 -2.18 -12.36 -0.85
CA PRO A 89 -1.93 -12.18 0.58
C PRO A 89 -2.04 -10.72 1.00
N TRP A 90 -2.44 -10.50 2.26
CA TRP A 90 -2.31 -9.22 2.94
C TRP A 90 -0.92 -9.15 3.57
N LEU A 91 0.04 -8.58 2.85
CA LEU A 91 1.45 -8.59 3.22
C LEU A 91 1.83 -7.25 3.86
N TYR A 92 2.13 -7.28 5.16
CA TYR A 92 2.60 -6.11 5.89
C TYR A 92 4.05 -5.78 5.56
N GLU A 93 4.31 -4.51 5.29
CA GLU A 93 5.66 -3.95 5.21
C GLU A 93 5.81 -2.89 6.31
N VAL A 94 5.91 -3.37 7.55
CA VAL A 94 5.94 -2.55 8.76
C VAL A 94 7.03 -3.07 9.69
N SER A 95 7.79 -2.16 10.29
CA SER A 95 8.82 -2.49 11.28
C SER A 95 8.18 -2.91 12.61
N PHE A 96 8.82 -3.84 13.34
CA PHE A 96 8.44 -4.13 14.72
C PHE A 96 8.68 -2.95 15.68
N LEU A 97 9.47 -1.96 15.29
CA LEU A 97 9.57 -0.70 16.03
C LEU A 97 8.78 0.38 15.27
N GLN A 98 7.63 0.75 15.81
CA GLN A 98 6.84 1.84 15.29
C GLN A 98 7.14 3.12 16.06
N LYS A 99 7.57 4.16 15.34
CA LYS A 99 7.88 5.47 15.91
C LYS A 99 7.08 6.57 15.22
N THR A 100 6.26 7.27 15.99
CA THR A 100 5.58 8.50 15.58
C THR A 100 6.26 9.71 16.23
N ALA A 101 5.71 10.92 16.03
CA ALA A 101 6.22 12.11 16.71
C ALA A 101 6.04 12.03 18.23
N ASP A 102 4.95 11.40 18.69
CA ASP A 102 4.51 11.45 20.08
C ASP A 102 4.77 10.13 20.84
N ALA A 103 5.03 9.03 20.13
CA ALA A 103 5.14 7.72 20.74
C ALA A 103 6.11 6.79 20.02
N GLU A 104 6.61 5.82 20.78
CA GLU A 104 7.38 4.68 20.28
C GLU A 104 6.75 3.40 20.84
N LYS A 105 6.46 2.44 19.97
CA LYS A 105 5.83 1.16 20.32
C LYS A 105 6.61 0.02 19.67
N HIS A 106 7.00 -0.96 20.48
CA HIS A 106 7.42 -2.26 19.98
C HIS A 106 6.17 -3.10 19.68
N LEU A 107 5.94 -3.37 18.40
CA LEU A 107 4.88 -4.24 17.94
C LEU A 107 5.28 -5.70 18.18
N VAL A 108 4.27 -6.56 18.32
CA VAL A 108 4.39 -8.02 18.36
C VAL A 108 3.44 -8.63 17.33
N LEU A 109 3.61 -9.92 17.03
CA LEU A 109 2.81 -10.59 15.99
C LEU A 109 1.28 -10.48 16.19
N SER A 110 0.80 -10.43 17.43
CA SER A 110 -0.63 -10.26 17.71
C SER A 110 -1.16 -8.90 17.25
N ASP A 111 -0.36 -7.83 17.31
CA ASP A 111 -0.78 -6.50 16.83
C ASP A 111 -1.14 -6.54 15.34
N PHE A 112 -0.36 -7.26 14.53
CA PHE A 112 -0.62 -7.43 13.09
C PHE A 112 -1.89 -8.23 12.83
N ALA A 113 -2.09 -9.32 13.59
CA ALA A 113 -3.28 -10.15 13.45
C ALA A 113 -4.56 -9.40 13.86
N GLU A 114 -4.50 -8.62 14.93
CA GLU A 114 -5.59 -7.76 15.39
C GLU A 114 -5.89 -6.66 14.38
N ASN A 115 -4.86 -5.95 13.90
CA ASN A 115 -5.01 -4.92 12.87
C ASN A 115 -5.70 -5.47 11.62
N TYR A 116 -5.27 -6.64 11.13
CA TYR A 116 -5.90 -7.29 9.97
C TYR A 116 -7.38 -7.58 10.20
N ARG A 117 -7.73 -8.15 11.37
CA ARG A 117 -9.14 -8.42 11.73
C ARG A 117 -9.96 -7.13 11.75
N GLU A 118 -9.46 -6.09 12.38
CA GLU A 118 -10.19 -4.82 12.47
C GLU A 118 -10.42 -4.14 11.12
N LEU A 119 -9.50 -4.32 10.17
CA LEU A 119 -9.63 -3.78 8.82
C LEU A 119 -10.65 -4.54 7.99
N LYS A 120 -10.79 -5.86 8.20
CA LYS A 120 -11.70 -6.73 7.44
C LYS A 120 -13.08 -6.93 8.08
N LEU A 121 -13.26 -6.57 9.35
CA LEU A 121 -14.53 -6.68 10.08
C LEU A 121 -15.41 -5.42 9.99
N LYS A 122 -15.06 -4.46 9.14
CA LYS A 122 -15.84 -3.24 8.86
C LYS A 122 -16.14 -3.16 7.37
#